data_AF-I1CDV7-F1
#
_entry.id   AF-I1CDV7-F1
#
_cell.length_a   1.000
_cell.length_b   1.000
_cell.length_c   1.000
_cell.angle_alpha   90.00
_cell.angle_beta   90.00
_cell.angle_gamma   90.00
#
_symmetry.space_group_name_H-M   'P 1'
#
loop_
_entity.id
_entity.type
_entity.pdbx_description
1 polymer ?
#
loop_
_entity_poly.entity_id
_entity_poly.type
_entity_poly.pdbx_seq_one_letter_code
_entity_poly.pdbx_strand_id
1 'polypeptide(L)'
;MDQNDATLKMPSTEQGLLEDIFGFIKKSKRLTETTCVTGNESLASSQHRNSMRTIGSIYQEERKTSGEHADLCFYCGSNELACLELGLADSGSHGTKELNEVGIKVPRMMKNFALQISRQYGINMSGIKIVGFMISGLNLTALLMTFRGSTSLITRSKRLRLPETVADIPRLLPFVLKLVFNAAQIVKGTMNTIKEASNFVCLDNDNDLLFFPPCYVSSNKRKTPEDY
;
A
#
# COMPACT_ATOMS: atom_id res chain seq x y z
N MET A 1 -23.78 33.29 27.36
CA MET A 1 -23.02 32.03 27.32
C MET A 1 -22.94 31.65 25.86
N ASP A 2 -21.94 32.17 25.15
CA ASP A 2 -21.77 31.87 23.74
C ASP A 2 -21.16 30.48 23.62
N GLN A 3 -21.99 29.49 23.28
CA GLN A 3 -21.51 28.24 22.73
C GLN A 3 -20.92 28.54 21.36
N ASN A 4 -19.65 28.95 21.33
CA ASN A 4 -18.86 28.88 20.12
C ASN A 4 -18.80 27.41 19.73
N ASP A 5 -19.55 27.10 18.67
CA ASP A 5 -19.56 25.85 17.94
C ASP A 5 -18.15 25.60 17.36
N ALA A 6 -17.26 25.07 18.21
CA ALA A 6 -15.88 24.75 17.86
C ALA A 6 -15.83 23.43 17.07
N THR A 7 -16.62 23.36 16.02
CA THR A 7 -16.64 22.23 15.08
C THR A 7 -15.49 22.38 14.09
N LEU A 8 -14.73 21.30 13.88
CA LEU A 8 -13.59 21.26 12.96
C LEU A 8 -14.01 21.68 11.54
N LYS A 9 -13.41 22.76 11.02
CA LYS A 9 -13.65 23.21 9.64
C LYS A 9 -12.89 22.31 8.66
N MET A 10 -13.63 21.60 7.81
CA MET A 10 -13.04 20.71 6.80
C MET A 10 -12.31 21.50 5.70
N PRO A 11 -11.10 21.05 5.29
CA PRO A 11 -10.42 21.57 4.11
C PRO A 11 -11.24 21.35 2.83
N SER A 12 -11.04 22.19 1.82
CA SER A 12 -11.71 22.10 0.51
C SER A 12 -10.99 21.23 -0.52
N THR A 13 -9.78 20.75 -0.20
CA THR A 13 -8.96 19.92 -1.09
C THR A 13 -8.42 18.71 -0.35
N GLU A 14 -8.14 17.63 -1.10
CA GLU A 14 -7.52 16.41 -0.55
C GLU A 14 -6.12 16.71 0.01
N GLN A 15 -5.35 17.58 -0.67
CA GLN A 15 -4.05 18.01 -0.16
C GLN A 15 -4.17 18.77 1.17
N GLY A 16 -5.18 19.63 1.33
CA GLY A 16 -5.46 20.31 2.60
C GLY A 16 -5.85 19.30 3.69
N LEU A 17 -6.68 18.30 3.36
CA LEU A 17 -7.03 17.21 4.27
C LEU A 17 -5.77 16.46 4.75
N LEU A 18 -4.84 16.17 3.84
CA LEU A 18 -3.58 15.51 4.18
C LEU A 18 -2.68 16.37 5.06
N GLU A 19 -2.47 17.65 4.72
CA GLU A 19 -1.51 18.49 5.46
C GLU A 19 -2.07 18.99 6.80
N ASP A 20 -3.33 19.42 6.83
CA ASP A 20 -3.92 20.12 7.99
C ASP A 20 -4.42 19.14 9.05
N ILE A 21 -5.03 18.02 8.63
CA ILE A 21 -5.67 17.07 9.53
C ILE A 21 -4.81 15.81 9.69
N PHE A 22 -4.37 15.23 8.58
CA PHE A 22 -3.63 13.97 8.57
C PHE A 22 -2.11 14.13 8.47
N GLY A 23 -1.59 15.34 8.69
CA GLY A 23 -0.17 15.63 8.47
C GLY A 23 0.77 14.77 9.33
N PHE A 24 0.26 14.22 10.44
CA PHE A 24 0.99 13.27 11.28
C PHE A 24 1.32 11.95 10.55
N ILE A 25 0.52 11.50 9.57
CA ILE A 25 0.83 10.34 8.73
C ILE A 25 2.08 10.64 7.90
N LYS A 26 2.11 11.77 7.20
CA LYS A 26 3.29 12.20 6.43
C LYS A 26 4.51 12.41 7.33
N LYS A 27 4.33 12.93 8.55
CA LYS A 27 5.41 13.11 9.54
C LYS A 27 5.94 11.79 10.11
N SER A 28 5.16 10.71 10.08
CA SER A 28 5.59 9.38 10.56
C SER A 28 6.85 8.86 9.84
N LYS A 29 7.15 9.38 8.65
CA LYS A 29 8.41 9.13 7.92
C LYS A 29 9.68 9.36 8.75
N ARG A 30 9.60 10.27 9.74
CA ARG A 30 10.71 10.56 10.66
C ARG A 30 10.99 9.40 11.63
N LEU A 31 10.00 8.56 11.91
CA LEU A 31 10.15 7.37 12.77
C LEU A 31 10.85 6.21 12.03
N THR A 32 10.74 6.21 10.71
CA THR A 32 11.21 5.15 9.82
C THR A 32 12.42 5.56 8.99
N GLU A 33 12.86 6.82 9.02
CA GLU A 33 13.88 7.37 8.12
C GLU A 33 13.51 7.22 6.62
N THR A 34 12.22 7.17 6.32
CA THR A 34 11.73 7.11 4.93
C THR A 34 11.58 8.50 4.34
N THR A 35 11.57 8.58 3.01
CA THR A 35 11.11 9.78 2.29
C THR A 35 9.64 9.61 1.91
N CYS A 36 8.96 10.73 1.63
CA CYS A 36 7.58 10.71 1.19
C CYS A 36 7.41 11.62 -0.02
N VAL A 37 6.62 11.17 -1.00
CA VAL A 37 6.32 11.93 -2.20
C VAL A 37 4.81 11.91 -2.45
N THR A 38 4.25 13.07 -2.78
CA THR A 38 2.82 13.26 -3.07
C THR A 38 2.56 13.27 -4.57
N GLY A 39 1.48 12.64 -5.02
CA GLY A 39 0.99 12.73 -6.40
C GLY A 39 1.93 12.16 -7.48
N ASN A 40 2.79 11.21 -7.13
CA ASN A 40 3.73 10.59 -8.06
C ASN A 40 3.24 9.24 -8.58
N GLU A 41 3.63 8.93 -9.82
CA GLU A 41 3.49 7.60 -10.40
C GLU A 41 4.32 6.56 -9.62
N SER A 42 3.71 5.44 -9.29
CA SER A 42 4.41 4.32 -8.68
C SER A 42 5.38 3.67 -9.66
N LEU A 43 6.66 3.67 -9.29
CA LEU A 43 7.72 3.02 -10.06
C LEU A 43 7.53 1.51 -10.10
N ALA A 44 7.16 0.89 -8.97
CA ALA A 44 6.90 -0.55 -8.90
C ALA A 44 5.78 -0.97 -9.84
N SER A 45 4.71 -0.17 -9.87
CA SER A 45 3.55 -0.43 -10.71
C SER A 45 3.89 -0.22 -12.18
N SER A 46 4.64 0.83 -12.51
CA SER A 46 5.14 1.09 -13.86
C SER A 46 6.02 -0.07 -14.34
N GLN A 47 6.98 -0.52 -13.53
CA GLN A 47 7.83 -1.67 -13.84
C GLN A 47 7.03 -2.96 -14.04
N HIS A 48 6.06 -3.24 -13.16
CA HIS A 48 5.22 -4.43 -13.29
C HIS A 48 4.40 -4.44 -14.59
N ARG A 49 3.76 -3.31 -14.94
CA ARG A 49 2.94 -3.21 -16.16
C ARG A 49 3.77 -3.35 -17.44
N ASN A 50 5.03 -2.93 -17.40
CA ASN A 50 5.92 -2.96 -18.54
C ASN A 50 6.86 -4.19 -18.52
N SER A 51 6.67 -5.17 -17.62
CA SER A 51 7.63 -6.26 -17.42
C SER A 51 7.73 -7.23 -18.60
N MET A 52 6.75 -7.23 -19.49
CA MET A 52 6.72 -8.06 -20.70
C MET A 52 7.22 -7.32 -21.95
N ARG A 53 7.61 -6.04 -21.83
CA ARG A 53 8.17 -5.31 -22.97
C ARG A 53 9.53 -5.89 -23.35
N THR A 54 9.72 -6.10 -24.64
CA THR A 54 10.94 -6.65 -25.24
C THR A 54 11.64 -5.58 -26.07
N ILE A 55 12.87 -5.88 -26.50
CA ILE A 55 13.65 -4.99 -27.38
C ILE A 55 12.92 -4.83 -28.71
N GLY A 56 12.79 -3.58 -29.18
CA GLY A 56 12.12 -3.22 -30.44
C GLY A 56 12.63 -3.91 -31.71
N SER A 57 13.86 -4.43 -31.68
CA SER A 57 14.44 -5.21 -32.78
C SER A 57 13.92 -6.65 -32.85
N ILE A 58 13.29 -7.15 -31.78
CA ILE A 58 12.75 -8.52 -31.70
C ILE A 58 11.23 -8.48 -31.95
N TYR A 59 10.53 -7.52 -31.33
CA TYR A 59 9.09 -7.31 -31.50
C TYR A 59 8.79 -5.82 -31.54
N GLN A 60 7.70 -5.42 -32.21
CA GLN A 60 7.25 -4.03 -32.25
C GLN A 60 6.98 -3.52 -30.83
N GLU A 61 7.63 -2.41 -30.45
CA GLU A 61 7.47 -1.88 -29.10
C GLU A 61 6.10 -1.24 -28.90
N GLU A 62 5.37 -1.75 -27.90
CA GLU A 62 4.21 -1.05 -27.35
C GLU A 62 4.64 0.17 -26.54
N ARG A 63 3.77 1.18 -26.48
CA ARG A 63 3.99 2.38 -25.67
C ARG A 63 4.13 2.01 -24.19
N LYS A 64 5.07 2.68 -23.51
CA LYS A 64 5.22 2.55 -22.06
C LYS A 64 3.91 2.90 -21.37
N THR A 65 3.40 1.98 -20.55
CA THR A 65 2.19 2.23 -19.75
C THR A 65 2.56 2.86 -18.41
N SER A 66 1.82 3.89 -17.99
CA SER A 66 2.00 4.47 -16.66
C SER A 66 1.58 3.52 -15.53
N GLY A 67 2.33 3.56 -14.45
CA GLY A 67 2.00 2.98 -13.16
C GLY A 67 0.80 3.66 -12.50
N GLU A 68 0.34 3.03 -11.42
CA GLU A 68 -0.71 3.60 -10.59
C GLU A 68 -0.19 4.86 -9.87
N HIS A 69 -1.05 5.85 -9.68
CA HIS A 69 -0.73 7.06 -8.91
C HIS A 69 -1.34 6.95 -7.52
N ALA A 70 -0.49 7.04 -6.50
CA ALA A 70 -0.93 7.21 -5.12
C ALA A 70 -0.84 8.70 -4.75
N ASP A 71 -1.75 9.14 -3.89
CA ASP A 71 -1.71 10.51 -3.39
C ASP A 71 -0.49 10.77 -2.51
N LEU A 72 -0.03 9.75 -1.78
CA LEU A 72 1.21 9.78 -1.01
C LEU A 72 1.86 8.40 -0.98
N CYS A 73 3.16 8.33 -1.31
CA CYS A 73 3.98 7.12 -1.17
C CYS A 73 5.14 7.34 -0.19
N PHE A 74 5.52 6.28 0.52
CA PHE A 74 6.66 6.21 1.42
C PHE A 74 7.77 5.37 0.78
N TYR A 75 9.01 5.88 0.84
CA TYR A 75 10.15 5.28 0.17
C TYR A 75 11.32 5.02 1.13
N CYS A 76 12.04 3.92 0.88
CA CYS A 76 13.39 3.68 1.38
C CYS A 76 14.34 3.52 0.17
N GLY A 77 15.15 4.54 -0.09
CA GLY A 77 15.88 4.63 -1.35
C GLY A 77 14.90 4.71 -2.53
N SER A 78 14.99 3.77 -3.47
CA SER A 78 14.08 3.64 -4.61
C SER A 78 12.88 2.70 -4.36
N ASN A 79 12.77 2.11 -3.17
CA ASN A 79 11.74 1.10 -2.88
C ASN A 79 10.51 1.72 -2.24
N GLU A 80 9.34 1.42 -2.79
CA GLU A 80 8.04 1.81 -2.26
C GLU A 80 7.64 0.89 -1.11
N LEU A 81 7.32 1.44 0.07
CA LEU A 81 7.05 0.66 1.30
C LEU A 81 5.66 0.87 1.88
N ALA A 82 5.04 2.01 1.57
CA ALA A 82 3.65 2.27 1.90
C ALA A 82 3.04 3.27 0.94
N CYS A 83 1.72 3.21 0.79
CA CYS A 83 0.94 4.16 0.01
C CYS A 83 -0.28 4.65 0.78
N LEU A 84 -0.81 5.79 0.36
CA LEU A 84 -2.01 6.41 0.91
C LEU A 84 -2.83 7.01 -0.23
N GLU A 85 -4.14 6.77 -0.15
CA GLU A 85 -5.17 7.38 -0.99
C GLU A 85 -6.06 8.30 -0.14
N LEU A 86 -6.52 9.39 -0.75
CA LEU A 86 -7.35 10.42 -0.16
C LEU A 86 -8.72 10.44 -0.83
N GLY A 87 -9.75 10.57 -0.02
CA GLY A 87 -11.11 10.87 -0.43
C GLY A 87 -11.62 12.03 0.41
N LEU A 88 -11.88 13.18 -0.23
CA LEU A 88 -12.34 14.37 0.48
C LEU A 88 -13.67 14.14 1.23
N ALA A 89 -14.62 13.46 0.57
CA ALA A 89 -15.93 13.15 1.12
C ALA A 89 -15.95 11.76 1.77
N ASP A 90 -16.70 11.65 2.86
CA ASP A 90 -17.09 10.37 3.46
C ASP A 90 -18.44 9.91 2.88
N SER A 91 -18.42 8.93 1.99
CA SER A 91 -19.63 8.24 1.49
C SER A 91 -19.91 6.92 2.21
N GLY A 92 -19.27 6.71 3.36
CA GLY A 92 -19.31 5.49 4.15
C GLY A 92 -18.46 4.36 3.57
N SER A 93 -18.35 3.26 4.33
CA SER A 93 -17.57 2.07 3.97
C SER A 93 -18.07 1.33 2.72
N HIS A 94 -19.26 1.68 2.23
CA HIS A 94 -19.86 1.14 1.00
C HIS A 94 -19.85 2.15 -0.16
N GLY A 95 -19.22 3.32 0.03
CA GLY A 95 -19.02 4.27 -1.04
C GLY A 95 -18.13 3.69 -2.14
N THR A 96 -18.47 3.96 -3.40
CA THR A 96 -17.77 3.40 -4.57
C THR A 96 -16.28 3.72 -4.57
N LYS A 97 -15.88 4.94 -4.15
CA LYS A 97 -14.47 5.35 -4.07
C LYS A 97 -13.71 4.50 -3.05
N GLU A 98 -14.18 4.45 -1.80
CA GLU A 98 -13.54 3.68 -0.73
C GLU A 98 -13.49 2.17 -1.07
N LEU A 99 -14.58 1.61 -1.63
CA LEU A 99 -14.60 0.21 -2.07
C LEU A 99 -13.58 -0.08 -3.17
N ASN A 100 -13.45 0.78 -4.17
CA ASN A 100 -12.49 0.60 -5.26
C ASN A 100 -11.04 0.74 -4.77
N GLU A 101 -10.77 1.73 -3.93
CA GLU A 101 -9.43 2.01 -3.44
C GLU A 101 -8.95 0.94 -2.45
N VAL A 102 -9.74 0.64 -1.43
CA VAL A 102 -9.43 -0.36 -0.39
C VAL A 102 -9.57 -1.79 -0.94
N GLY A 103 -10.43 -2.00 -1.95
CA GLY A 103 -10.71 -3.30 -2.55
C GLY A 103 -9.70 -3.72 -3.62
N ILE A 104 -9.26 -2.78 -4.45
CA ILE A 104 -8.53 -3.11 -5.68
C ILE A 104 -7.27 -2.27 -5.82
N LYS A 105 -7.37 -0.93 -5.84
CA LYS A 105 -6.26 -0.04 -6.19
C LYS A 105 -5.08 -0.17 -5.22
N VAL A 106 -5.34 0.08 -3.93
CA VAL A 106 -4.32 0.02 -2.87
C VAL A 106 -3.72 -1.38 -2.75
N PRO A 107 -4.51 -2.47 -2.64
CA PRO A 107 -4.02 -3.84 -2.72
C PRO A 107 -3.07 -4.11 -3.90
N ARG A 108 -3.44 -3.66 -5.11
CA ARG A 108 -2.64 -3.90 -6.31
C ARG A 108 -1.30 -3.18 -6.26
N MET A 109 -1.29 -1.92 -5.79
CA MET A 109 -0.05 -1.17 -5.56
C MET A 109 0.84 -1.86 -4.53
N MET A 110 0.27 -2.23 -3.38
CA MET A 110 1.01 -2.91 -2.30
C MET A 110 1.67 -4.21 -2.79
N LYS A 111 0.98 -4.98 -3.63
CA LYS A 111 1.54 -6.19 -4.24
C LYS A 111 2.71 -5.88 -5.16
N ASN A 112 2.60 -4.84 -5.99
CA ASN A 112 3.68 -4.43 -6.88
C ASN A 112 4.92 -3.99 -6.09
N PHE A 113 4.73 -3.25 -4.99
CA PHE A 113 5.80 -2.81 -4.10
C PHE A 113 6.58 -4.01 -3.55
N ALA A 114 5.86 -4.97 -2.98
CA ALA A 114 6.47 -6.17 -2.43
C ALA A 114 7.20 -7.00 -3.49
N LEU A 115 6.60 -7.16 -4.68
CA LEU A 115 7.20 -7.90 -5.78
C LEU A 115 8.49 -7.24 -6.28
N GLN A 116 8.53 -5.91 -6.38
CA GLN A 116 9.74 -5.18 -6.75
C GLN A 116 10.85 -5.43 -5.72
N ILE A 117 10.54 -5.30 -4.42
CA ILE A 117 11.51 -5.53 -3.35
C ILE A 117 12.05 -6.96 -3.41
N SER A 118 11.17 -7.96 -3.51
CA SER A 118 11.59 -9.37 -3.56
C SER A 118 12.48 -9.67 -4.75
N ARG A 119 12.16 -9.15 -5.94
CA ARG A 119 12.97 -9.34 -7.14
C ARG A 119 14.32 -8.61 -7.06
N GLN A 120 14.33 -7.41 -6.52
CA GLN A 120 15.54 -6.58 -6.47
C GLN A 120 16.57 -7.12 -5.47
N TYR A 121 16.12 -7.70 -4.36
CA TYR A 121 16.99 -8.14 -3.26
C TYR A 121 17.01 -9.66 -3.05
N GLY A 122 16.30 -10.45 -3.87
CA GLY A 122 16.19 -11.90 -3.70
C GLY A 122 15.48 -12.31 -2.39
N ILE A 123 14.68 -11.43 -1.80
CA ILE A 123 14.05 -11.66 -0.49
C ILE A 123 12.79 -12.50 -0.65
N ASN A 124 12.59 -13.50 0.22
CA ASN A 124 11.32 -14.19 0.32
C ASN A 124 10.20 -13.24 0.79
N MET A 125 9.09 -13.20 0.05
CA MET A 125 7.95 -12.32 0.33
C MET A 125 7.38 -12.44 1.75
N SER A 126 7.56 -13.57 2.44
CA SER A 126 7.16 -13.74 3.84
C SER A 126 7.84 -12.76 4.81
N GLY A 127 9.05 -12.29 4.47
CA GLY A 127 9.77 -11.25 5.21
C GLY A 127 9.35 -9.81 4.87
N ILE A 128 8.46 -9.64 3.88
CA ILE A 128 8.02 -8.33 3.38
C ILE A 128 6.60 -8.04 3.88
N LYS A 129 6.44 -6.85 4.48
CA LYS A 129 5.13 -6.33 4.89
C LYS A 129 4.94 -4.94 4.30
N ILE A 130 3.83 -4.74 3.61
CA ILE A 130 3.51 -3.45 2.99
C ILE A 130 2.26 -2.88 3.66
N VAL A 131 2.26 -1.57 3.91
CA VAL A 131 1.14 -0.85 4.51
C VAL A 131 0.47 0.04 3.47
N GLY A 132 -0.85 0.07 3.47
CA GLY A 132 -1.66 1.02 2.69
C GLY A 132 -2.55 1.81 3.63
N PHE A 133 -2.85 3.06 3.30
CA PHE A 133 -3.83 3.87 4.02
C PHE A 133 -4.91 4.36 3.07
N MET A 134 -6.11 4.50 3.62
CA MET A 134 -7.24 5.14 2.97
C MET A 134 -7.81 6.17 3.95
N ILE A 135 -7.87 7.43 3.51
CA ILE A 135 -8.57 8.50 4.21
C ILE A 135 -9.86 8.82 3.47
N SER A 136 -11.00 8.77 4.15
CA SER A 136 -12.29 9.22 3.59
C SER A 136 -12.96 10.19 4.56
N GLY A 137 -12.93 11.48 4.21
CA GLY A 137 -13.24 12.57 5.12
C GLY A 137 -12.35 12.51 6.37
N LEU A 138 -12.97 12.38 7.54
CA LEU A 138 -12.27 12.26 8.84
C LEU A 138 -11.98 10.82 9.25
N ASN A 139 -12.18 9.85 8.36
CA ASN A 139 -11.97 8.43 8.67
C ASN A 139 -10.68 7.91 8.06
N LEU A 140 -10.01 7.06 8.82
CA LEU A 140 -8.77 6.40 8.44
C LEU A 140 -8.95 4.88 8.51
N THR A 141 -8.59 4.22 7.43
CA THR A 141 -8.46 2.77 7.36
C THR A 141 -7.03 2.43 6.93
N ALA A 142 -6.39 1.51 7.63
CA ALA A 142 -5.10 0.96 7.24
C ALA A 142 -5.26 -0.46 6.68
N LEU A 143 -4.46 -0.78 5.68
CA LEU A 143 -4.33 -2.10 5.08
C LEU A 143 -2.92 -2.62 5.38
N LEU A 144 -2.83 -3.89 5.76
CA LEU A 144 -1.58 -4.60 5.91
C LEU A 144 -1.57 -5.76 4.92
N MET A 145 -0.58 -5.77 4.02
CA MET A 145 -0.30 -6.90 3.16
C MET A 145 0.85 -7.73 3.72
N THR A 146 0.61 -9.02 3.86
CA THR A 146 1.58 -10.04 4.28
C THR A 146 1.53 -11.20 3.30
N PHE A 147 2.56 -12.05 3.28
CA PHE A 147 2.64 -13.15 2.33
C PHE A 147 2.85 -14.49 3.05
N ARG A 148 2.14 -15.52 2.57
CA ARG A 148 2.34 -16.92 2.96
C ARG A 148 2.58 -17.73 1.69
N GLY A 149 3.83 -18.04 1.42
CA GLY A 149 4.23 -18.55 0.10
C GLY A 149 3.79 -17.57 -0.99
N SER A 150 3.01 -18.07 -1.96
CA SER A 150 2.52 -17.32 -3.13
C SER A 150 1.29 -16.48 -2.90
N THR A 151 0.68 -16.58 -1.72
CA THR A 151 -0.59 -15.93 -1.43
C THR A 151 -0.35 -14.67 -0.61
N SER A 152 -0.84 -13.53 -1.11
CA SER A 152 -0.90 -12.29 -0.35
C SER A 152 -2.17 -12.25 0.49
N LEU A 153 -2.04 -12.04 1.79
CA LEU A 153 -3.14 -11.79 2.70
C LEU A 153 -3.23 -10.31 3.02
N ILE A 154 -4.43 -9.75 2.89
CA ILE A 154 -4.73 -8.36 3.21
C ILE A 154 -5.57 -8.32 4.48
N THR A 155 -5.04 -7.69 5.51
CA THR A 155 -5.77 -7.40 6.75
C THR A 155 -6.13 -5.92 6.77
N ARG A 156 -7.38 -5.60 7.11
CA ARG A 156 -7.85 -4.21 7.22
C ARG A 156 -8.05 -3.85 8.69
N SER A 157 -7.65 -2.65 9.07
CA SER A 157 -8.00 -2.11 10.38
C SER A 157 -9.49 -1.82 10.47
N LYS A 158 -9.97 -1.57 11.69
CA LYS A 158 -11.23 -0.84 11.86
C LYS A 158 -11.11 0.53 11.20
N ARG A 159 -12.23 1.03 10.69
CA ARG A 159 -12.36 2.41 10.20
C ARG A 159 -12.39 3.34 11.41
N LEU A 160 -11.32 4.10 11.62
CA LEU A 160 -11.16 4.98 12.78
C LEU A 160 -11.50 6.42 12.39
N ARG A 161 -12.35 7.09 13.16
CA ARG A 161 -12.72 8.50 12.94
C ARG A 161 -11.81 9.42 13.76
N LEU A 162 -11.42 10.56 13.21
CA LEU A 162 -10.77 11.63 13.97
C LEU A 162 -11.76 12.42 14.82
N PRO A 163 -11.28 13.06 15.90
CA PRO A 163 -12.10 13.96 16.70
C PRO A 163 -12.53 15.18 15.88
N GLU A 164 -13.81 15.52 15.98
CA GLU A 164 -14.38 16.77 15.44
C GLU A 164 -14.49 17.85 16.51
N THR A 165 -14.61 17.41 17.76
CA THR A 165 -14.68 18.29 18.93
C THR A 165 -13.54 18.00 19.90
N VAL A 166 -13.25 18.96 20.77
CA VAL A 166 -12.25 18.81 21.84
C VAL A 166 -12.59 17.64 22.78
N ALA A 167 -13.88 17.39 23.02
CA ALA A 167 -14.34 16.31 23.89
C ALA A 167 -14.04 14.91 23.32
N ASP A 168 -13.93 14.79 21.99
CA ASP A 168 -13.64 13.52 21.32
C ASP A 168 -12.15 13.16 21.36
N ILE A 169 -11.26 14.15 21.56
CA ILE A 169 -9.81 13.97 21.47
C ILE A 169 -9.32 12.81 22.34
N PRO A 170 -9.65 12.73 23.66
CA PRO A 170 -9.14 11.64 24.50
C PRO A 170 -9.63 10.26 24.09
N ARG A 171 -10.79 10.20 23.40
CA ARG A 171 -11.47 8.95 23.03
C ARG A 171 -11.09 8.45 21.65
N LEU A 172 -10.81 9.35 20.69
CA LEU A 172 -10.60 8.97 19.29
C LEU A 172 -9.15 9.11 18.83
N LEU A 173 -8.50 10.23 19.17
CA LEU A 173 -7.17 10.54 18.65
C LEU A 173 -6.09 9.50 19.02
N PRO A 174 -6.02 8.97 20.27
CA PRO A 174 -5.03 7.98 20.63
C PRO A 174 -5.05 6.72 19.75
N PHE A 175 -6.25 6.27 19.34
CA PHE A 175 -6.37 5.07 18.50
C PHE A 175 -5.84 5.31 17.08
N VAL A 176 -6.13 6.48 16.52
CA VAL A 176 -5.62 6.89 15.20
C VAL A 176 -4.09 7.01 15.22
N LEU A 177 -3.55 7.67 16.25
CA LEU A 177 -2.09 7.80 16.41
C LEU A 177 -1.42 6.44 16.62
N LYS A 178 -2.01 5.55 17.42
CA LYS A 178 -1.50 4.20 17.62
C LYS A 178 -1.50 3.39 16.33
N LEU A 179 -2.53 3.52 15.50
CA LEU A 179 -2.60 2.85 14.20
C LEU A 179 -1.43 3.29 13.29
N VAL A 180 -1.20 4.60 13.18
CA VAL A 180 -0.12 5.16 12.35
C VAL A 180 1.26 4.82 12.91
N PHE A 181 1.43 4.83 14.24
CA PHE A 181 2.66 4.39 14.87
C PHE A 181 2.97 2.92 14.56
N ASN A 182 1.98 2.03 14.69
CA ASN A 182 2.15 0.60 14.39
C ASN A 182 2.49 0.38 12.91
N ALA A 183 1.83 1.10 12.01
CA ALA A 183 2.17 1.08 10.58
C ALA A 183 3.62 1.51 10.31
N ALA A 184 4.09 2.58 10.97
CA ALA A 184 5.47 3.00 10.88
C ALA A 184 6.44 1.90 11.38
N GLN A 185 6.13 1.21 12.49
CA GLN A 185 6.95 0.08 12.96
C GLN A 185 6.99 -1.08 11.95
N ILE A 186 5.88 -1.35 11.26
CA ILE A 186 5.84 -2.38 10.20
C ILE A 186 6.73 -1.97 9.03
N VAL A 187 6.64 -0.72 8.57
CA VAL A 187 7.50 -0.17 7.50
C VAL A 187 8.97 -0.28 7.90
N LYS A 188 9.32 0.08 9.15
CA LYS A 188 10.67 -0.08 9.69
C LYS A 188 11.15 -1.53 9.67
N GLY A 189 10.28 -2.48 10.02
CA GLY A 189 10.58 -3.90 9.93
C GLY A 189 10.97 -4.33 8.52
N THR A 190 10.17 -3.95 7.52
CA THR A 190 10.49 -4.25 6.11
C THR A 190 11.78 -3.58 5.64
N MET A 191 12.07 -2.36 6.09
CA MET A 191 13.35 -1.70 5.82
C MET A 191 14.55 -2.48 6.36
N ASN A 192 14.43 -3.02 7.57
CA ASN A 192 15.48 -3.84 8.15
C ASN A 192 15.70 -5.12 7.33
N THR A 193 14.62 -5.79 6.89
CA THR A 193 14.72 -6.94 5.97
C THR A 193 15.48 -6.57 4.68
N ILE A 194 15.20 -5.39 4.10
CA ILE A 194 15.90 -4.90 2.91
C ILE A 194 17.38 -4.64 3.20
N LYS A 195 17.69 -3.98 4.31
CA LYS A 195 19.07 -3.68 4.71
C LYS A 195 19.88 -4.95 4.95
N GLU A 196 19.31 -5.95 5.61
CA GLU A 196 19.94 -7.25 5.86
C GLU A 196 20.24 -7.98 4.55
N ALA A 197 19.29 -8.01 3.61
CA ALA A 197 19.50 -8.64 2.31
C ALA A 197 20.49 -7.88 1.41
N SER A 198 20.55 -6.55 1.54
CA SER A 198 21.47 -5.70 0.77
C SER A 198 22.95 -5.96 1.06
N ASN A 199 23.27 -6.67 2.16
CA ASN A 199 24.64 -7.02 2.51
C ASN A 199 25.17 -8.23 1.73
N PHE A 200 24.33 -8.91 0.95
CA PHE A 200 24.68 -10.07 0.15
C PHE A 200 24.58 -9.73 -1.33
N VAL A 201 25.69 -9.91 -2.05
CA VAL A 201 25.73 -9.77 -3.52
C VAL A 201 26.38 -11.03 -4.07
N CYS A 202 25.64 -11.80 -4.86
CA CYS A 202 26.15 -12.97 -5.57
C CYS A 202 26.10 -12.70 -7.08
N LEU A 203 27.20 -12.98 -7.78
CA LEU A 203 27.26 -12.91 -9.24
C LEU A 203 26.77 -14.20 -9.91
N ASP A 204 26.83 -15.32 -9.19
CA ASP A 204 26.26 -16.59 -9.62
C ASP A 204 24.77 -16.60 -9.26
N ASN A 205 23.94 -16.29 -10.26
CA ASN A 205 22.52 -16.59 -10.22
C ASN A 205 22.34 -18.10 -10.41
N ASP A 206 22.44 -18.86 -9.32
CA ASP A 206 21.63 -20.06 -9.22
C ASP A 206 20.18 -19.58 -9.25
N ASN A 207 19.60 -19.58 -10.45
CA ASN A 207 18.21 -19.25 -10.74
C ASN A 207 17.28 -20.30 -10.13
N ASP A 208 17.35 -20.50 -8.83
CA ASP A 208 16.16 -20.77 -8.06
C ASP A 208 15.38 -19.46 -8.07
N LEU A 209 14.68 -19.22 -9.17
CA LEU A 209 13.50 -18.38 -9.15
C LEU A 209 12.80 -18.73 -7.84
N LEU A 210 12.57 -17.73 -6.97
CA LEU A 210 11.58 -17.81 -5.89
C LEU A 210 10.21 -17.96 -6.57
N PHE A 211 10.04 -19.09 -7.26
CA PHE A 211 8.95 -19.42 -8.11
C PHE A 211 7.90 -19.91 -7.14
N PHE A 212 6.82 -19.18 -7.11
CA PHE A 212 5.61 -19.59 -6.46
C PHE A 212 5.04 -20.77 -7.24
N PRO A 213 5.07 -22.01 -6.73
CA PRO A 213 4.21 -23.03 -7.30
C PRO A 213 2.76 -22.52 -7.17
N PRO A 214 1.94 -22.61 -8.23
CA PRO A 214 0.54 -22.23 -8.13
C PRO A 214 -0.11 -23.09 -7.04
N CYS A 215 -0.54 -22.45 -5.95
CA CYS A 215 -1.24 -23.16 -4.86
C CYS A 215 -2.68 -23.53 -5.22
N TYR A 216 -3.17 -23.06 -6.37
CA TYR A 216 -4.43 -23.48 -6.97
C TYR A 216 -4.13 -24.29 -8.24
N VAL A 217 -4.04 -25.61 -8.07
CA VAL A 217 -4.14 -26.52 -9.21
C VAL A 217 -5.64 -26.57 -9.55
N SER A 218 -6.03 -26.07 -10.72
CA SER A 218 -7.39 -26.30 -11.21
C SER A 218 -7.59 -27.82 -11.29
N SER A 219 -8.45 -28.38 -10.45
CA SER A 219 -8.91 -29.75 -10.63
C SER A 219 -9.81 -29.76 -11.87
N ASN A 220 -9.21 -29.85 -13.06
CA ASN A 220 -9.94 -30.16 -14.29
C ASN A 220 -10.43 -31.60 -14.21
N LYS A 221 -11.56 -31.82 -13.51
CA LYS A 221 -12.44 -32.96 -13.71
C LYS A 221 -13.89 -32.53 -13.49
N ARG A 222 -14.43 -31.77 -14.45
CA ARG A 222 -15.84 -31.97 -14.80
C ARG A 222 -15.85 -33.11 -15.80
N LYS A 223 -16.22 -34.31 -15.34
CA LYS A 223 -16.69 -35.36 -16.25
C LYS A 223 -17.95 -34.82 -16.92
N THR A 224 -17.93 -34.66 -18.24
CA THR A 224 -19.14 -34.47 -19.03
C THR A 224 -19.99 -35.74 -18.94
N PRO A 225 -21.30 -35.64 -18.76
CA PRO A 225 -22.19 -36.80 -18.73
C PRO A 225 -22.47 -37.29 -20.16
N GLU A 226 -21.46 -37.86 -20.82
CA GLU A 226 -21.64 -38.61 -22.07
C GLU A 226 -20.84 -39.94 -22.11
N ASP A 227 -20.22 -40.35 -21.00
CA ASP A 227 -19.57 -41.67 -20.87
C ASP A 227 -20.40 -42.62 -19.98
N TYR A 228 -21.67 -42.84 -20.34
CA TYR A 228 -22.47 -43.99 -19.91
C TYR A 228 -23.33 -44.51 -21.06
#